data_AF-A0A2E4BAV1-F1
#
_entry.id   AF-A0A2E4BAV1-F1
#
_cell.length_a   1.000
_cell.length_b   1.000
_cell.length_c   1.000
_cell.angle_alpha   90.00
_cell.angle_beta   90.00
_cell.angle_gamma   90.00
#
_symmetry.space_group_name_H-M   'P 1'
#
loop_
_entity.id
_entity.type
_entity.pdbx_description
1 polymer ?
#
loop_
_entity_poly.entity_id
_entity_poly.type
_entity_poly.pdbx_seq_one_letter_code
_entity_poly.pdbx_strand_id
1 'polypeptide(L)'
;MKLIIFKLSLNMSIIRTFQITCQMIFPKDYFSLILIVFFLVIFSCKNTKYEDSNYTSKIEVIRFEKLFFESNIDSILSLKSKFPYLFPNQFSIDEWKEIYNDSLRRNIFNMSNHAFKEFDSYKIEISKTIKKIENEFGSFNIPKIITVNNGIDYNYNIIKTDSLLIVSTDCYMGDNIHYKSIPNYISMKMNKDYFVKDISQIFLEDFIKYPNDRRFISKIIYYGKIISMMEKITDFDIEQIIGINKENANWLYENEYEIWEYFVKNNLIFSTDISLEKRFLNDAPYSKFGLSIDSESSPMVGKWIGYNIVKSYQNKYNVKLKDLAIMNEYDLYLKSNYTPRK
;
A
#
# COMPACT_ATOMS: atom_id res chain seq x y z
N MET A 1 24.05 -10.83 72.03
CA MET A 1 24.42 -10.64 73.45
C MET A 1 25.61 -9.71 73.52
N LYS A 2 25.42 -8.46 74.00
CA LYS A 2 26.44 -7.49 74.52
C LYS A 2 27.58 -7.11 73.54
N LEU A 3 28.23 -5.95 73.51
CA LEU A 3 28.38 -4.72 74.31
C LEU A 3 29.14 -3.76 73.35
N ILE A 4 28.67 -2.55 73.03
CA ILE A 4 29.07 -1.25 73.63
C ILE A 4 30.58 -1.05 73.88
N ILE A 5 31.07 0.15 73.51
CA ILE A 5 32.05 1.06 74.17
C ILE A 5 33.28 1.33 73.29
N PHE A 6 33.47 2.50 72.66
CA PHE A 6 33.79 3.88 73.12
C PHE A 6 35.30 4.20 73.14
N LYS A 7 35.59 5.42 72.66
CA LYS A 7 36.66 6.37 73.08
C LYS A 7 38.00 6.38 72.34
N LEU A 8 38.25 7.54 71.70
CA LEU A 8 39.43 8.42 71.86
C LEU A 8 39.20 9.67 71.00
N SER A 9 38.42 10.63 71.47
CA SER A 9 38.88 11.95 71.97
C SER A 9 40.29 12.38 71.55
N LEU A 10 40.35 13.47 70.78
CA LEU A 10 41.20 14.61 71.12
C LEU A 10 40.59 15.89 70.57
N ASN A 11 40.10 16.69 71.52
CA ASN A 11 39.69 18.07 71.35
C ASN A 11 40.89 18.93 70.98
N MET A 12 40.74 19.78 69.97
CA MET A 12 41.34 21.11 69.95
C MET A 12 40.24 22.07 69.52
N SER A 13 39.59 22.64 70.53
CA SER A 13 38.66 23.75 70.40
C SER A 13 39.43 25.07 70.28
N ILE A 14 38.81 26.01 69.55
CA ILE A 14 38.90 27.49 69.65
C ILE A 14 39.50 28.13 68.39
N ILE A 15 38.61 28.65 67.53
CA ILE A 15 38.47 30.08 67.20
C ILE A 15 37.05 30.26 66.62
N ARG A 16 36.31 31.23 67.19
CA ARG A 16 34.93 31.59 66.81
C ARG A 16 34.91 32.54 65.59
N THR A 17 33.70 32.63 65.01
CA THR A 17 33.08 33.68 64.17
C THR A 17 33.43 33.74 62.68
N PHE A 18 32.53 33.24 61.81
CA PHE A 18 31.53 34.06 61.10
C PHE A 18 30.56 33.20 60.28
N GLN A 19 29.26 33.49 60.39
CA GLN A 19 28.16 32.90 59.58
C GLN A 19 28.24 33.35 58.13
N ILE A 20 28.18 32.42 57.17
CA ILE A 20 27.46 32.60 55.89
C ILE A 20 26.77 31.28 55.57
N THR A 21 25.45 31.25 55.72
CA THR A 21 24.56 30.19 55.20
C THR A 21 24.39 30.39 53.70
N CYS A 22 24.92 29.48 52.87
CA CYS A 22 24.59 29.43 51.45
C CYS A 22 23.53 28.33 51.25
N GLN A 23 22.25 28.71 51.35
CA GLN A 23 21.14 27.88 50.86
C GLN A 23 21.13 27.97 49.33
N MET A 24 21.60 26.92 48.65
CA MET A 24 21.36 26.77 47.21
C MET A 24 19.90 26.34 47.00
N ILE A 25 19.04 27.32 46.75
CA ILE A 25 17.68 27.12 46.24
C ILE A 25 17.84 26.75 44.76
N PHE A 26 17.76 25.47 44.43
CA PHE A 26 17.57 25.05 43.04
C PHE A 26 16.11 25.30 42.66
N PRO A 27 15.82 26.15 41.66
CA PRO A 27 14.44 26.42 41.26
C PRO A 27 13.82 25.17 40.62
N LYS A 28 12.69 24.71 41.18
CA LYS A 28 11.91 23.54 40.73
C LYS A 28 11.54 23.60 39.23
N ASP A 29 11.48 24.79 38.65
CA ASP A 29 11.05 25.02 37.27
C ASP A 29 12.07 24.52 36.24
N TYR A 30 13.36 24.48 36.58
CA TYR A 30 14.41 23.95 35.69
C TYR A 30 14.36 22.43 35.55
N PHE A 31 13.92 21.71 36.60
CA PHE A 31 13.82 20.26 36.57
C PHE A 31 12.70 19.78 35.63
N SER A 32 11.58 20.52 35.57
CA SER A 32 10.47 20.25 34.66
C SER A 32 10.86 20.45 33.18
N LEU A 33 11.63 21.51 32.90
CA LEU A 33 12.12 21.83 31.55
C LEU A 33 13.12 20.80 31.02
N ILE A 34 14.01 20.30 31.90
CA ILE A 34 14.96 19.23 31.56
C ILE A 34 14.22 17.91 31.26
N LEU A 35 13.15 17.60 31.98
CA LEU A 35 12.37 16.37 31.79
C LEU A 35 11.55 16.39 30.49
N ILE A 36 11.06 17.56 30.07
CA ILE A 36 10.39 17.77 28.78
C ILE A 36 11.37 17.67 27.60
N VAL A 37 12.57 18.26 27.73
CA VAL A 37 13.64 18.12 26.71
C VAL A 37 14.10 16.67 26.62
N PHE A 38 14.20 15.95 27.74
CA PHE A 38 14.54 14.53 27.73
C PHE A 38 13.45 13.70 27.02
N PHE A 39 12.16 13.99 27.24
CA PHE A 39 11.04 13.34 26.54
C PHE A 39 11.01 13.63 25.03
N LEU A 40 11.41 14.83 24.61
CA LEU A 40 11.53 15.19 23.19
C LEU A 40 12.69 14.47 22.49
N VAL A 41 13.77 14.14 23.22
CA VAL A 41 14.91 13.39 22.66
C VAL A 41 14.57 11.91 22.45
N ILE A 42 13.75 11.30 23.31
CA ILE A 42 13.31 9.89 23.13
C ILE A 42 12.27 9.71 22.00
N PHE A 43 11.64 10.80 21.54
CA PHE A 43 10.76 10.80 20.36
C PHE A 43 11.47 11.24 19.07
N SER A 44 12.77 11.54 19.13
CA SER A 44 13.54 12.03 17.98
C SER A 44 14.24 10.91 17.22
N CYS A 45 13.71 10.64 16.02
CA CYS A 45 14.29 9.89 14.91
C CYS A 45 14.52 8.37 15.07
N LYS A 46 13.58 7.59 14.53
CA LYS A 46 13.90 6.30 13.91
C LYS A 46 14.91 6.54 12.78
N ASN A 47 16.11 5.95 12.88
CA ASN A 47 17.12 5.90 11.83
C ASN A 47 16.67 5.01 10.66
N THR A 48 15.67 5.43 9.88
CA THR A 48 15.20 4.68 8.69
C THR A 48 16.04 4.96 7.44
N LYS A 49 16.65 6.15 7.35
CA LYS A 49 17.34 6.60 6.12
C LYS A 49 18.54 5.75 5.69
N TYR A 50 19.24 5.11 6.62
CA TYR A 50 20.49 4.41 6.30
C TYR A 50 20.30 2.95 5.86
N GLU A 51 19.24 2.27 6.32
CA GLU A 51 18.91 0.93 5.85
C GLU A 51 18.16 0.93 4.51
N ASP A 52 17.33 1.95 4.26
CA ASP A 52 16.51 2.03 3.05
C ASP A 52 17.33 2.41 1.80
N SER A 53 18.45 3.13 1.96
CA SER A 53 19.28 3.62 0.86
C SER A 53 19.93 2.50 0.04
N ASN A 54 20.40 1.43 0.70
CA ASN A 54 21.01 0.26 0.06
C ASN A 54 20.01 -0.57 -0.75
N TYR A 55 18.74 -0.53 -0.40
CA TYR A 55 17.70 -1.23 -1.15
C TYR A 55 17.19 -0.38 -2.32
N THR A 56 17.11 0.94 -2.10
CA THR A 56 16.72 1.91 -3.12
C THR A 56 17.63 1.88 -4.36
N SER A 57 18.90 1.50 -4.20
CA SER A 57 19.84 1.34 -5.32
C SER A 57 19.59 0.09 -6.17
N LYS A 58 18.89 -0.93 -5.65
CA LYS A 58 18.54 -2.15 -6.41
C LYS A 58 17.40 -1.94 -7.41
N ILE A 59 16.58 -0.91 -7.20
CA ILE A 59 15.44 -0.63 -8.08
C ILE A 59 15.88 0.32 -9.19
N GLU A 60 15.74 -0.14 -10.42
CA GLU A 60 15.84 0.69 -11.60
C GLU A 60 14.46 1.28 -11.92
N VAL A 61 14.37 2.61 -11.90
CA VAL A 61 13.18 3.35 -12.35
C VAL A 61 13.57 4.28 -13.48
N ILE A 62 12.85 4.17 -14.60
CA ILE A 62 13.01 5.04 -15.77
C ILE A 62 11.76 5.89 -15.93
N ARG A 63 11.91 7.20 -15.82
CA ARG A 63 10.84 8.15 -16.10
C ARG A 63 10.74 8.45 -17.59
N PHE A 64 10.19 7.50 -18.34
CA PHE A 64 10.16 7.59 -19.80
C PHE A 64 9.28 8.75 -20.28
N GLU A 65 8.20 9.09 -19.57
CA GLU A 65 7.38 10.25 -19.88
C GLU A 65 8.19 11.56 -19.86
N LYS A 66 9.14 11.72 -18.92
CA LYS A 66 10.05 12.87 -18.90
C LYS A 66 11.03 12.83 -20.07
N LEU A 67 11.61 11.66 -20.34
CA LEU A 67 12.50 11.48 -21.49
C LEU A 67 11.80 11.81 -22.80
N PHE A 68 10.50 11.50 -22.92
CA PHE A 68 9.71 11.77 -24.10
C PHE A 68 9.33 13.25 -24.23
N PHE A 69 8.77 13.88 -23.20
CA PHE A 69 8.22 15.25 -23.31
C PHE A 69 9.21 16.39 -23.04
N GLU A 70 10.30 16.14 -22.32
CA GLU A 70 11.34 17.16 -22.00
C GLU A 70 12.52 17.14 -22.99
N SER A 71 12.61 16.12 -23.86
CA SER A 71 13.65 16.05 -24.89
C SER A 71 13.27 16.83 -26.15
N ASN A 72 14.24 17.03 -27.05
CA ASN A 72 13.98 17.59 -28.39
C ASN A 72 13.22 16.56 -29.25
N ILE A 73 12.27 17.01 -30.06
CA ILE A 73 11.51 16.19 -31.02
C ILE A 73 12.39 15.29 -31.92
N ASP A 74 13.60 15.74 -32.27
CA ASP A 74 14.55 14.97 -33.08
C ASP A 74 15.10 13.73 -32.34
N SER A 75 14.99 13.70 -31.01
CA SER A 75 15.43 12.57 -30.19
C SER A 75 14.43 11.40 -30.15
N ILE A 76 13.22 11.54 -30.72
CA ILE A 76 12.23 10.44 -30.71
C ILE A 76 12.79 9.20 -31.41
N LEU A 77 13.59 9.34 -32.47
CA LEU A 77 14.25 8.21 -33.14
C LEU A 77 15.26 7.50 -32.23
N SER A 78 16.03 8.24 -31.44
CA SER A 78 16.99 7.63 -30.50
C SER A 78 16.28 6.97 -29.32
N LEU A 79 15.18 7.57 -28.83
CA LEU A 79 14.31 6.96 -27.83
C LEU A 79 13.69 5.66 -28.36
N LYS A 80 13.20 5.65 -29.59
CA LYS A 80 12.68 4.42 -30.25
C LYS A 80 13.75 3.34 -30.36
N SER A 81 14.99 3.70 -30.69
CA SER A 81 16.10 2.73 -30.71
C SER A 81 16.44 2.18 -29.33
N LYS A 82 16.32 2.99 -28.27
CA LYS A 82 16.65 2.59 -26.89
C LYS A 82 15.51 1.83 -26.20
N PHE A 83 14.27 2.15 -26.55
CA PHE A 83 13.05 1.64 -25.92
C PHE A 83 12.05 1.10 -26.96
N PRO A 84 12.44 0.21 -27.90
CA PRO A 84 11.58 -0.17 -29.03
C PRO A 84 10.22 -0.77 -28.60
N TYR A 85 10.16 -1.39 -27.43
CA TYR A 85 8.93 -1.96 -26.84
C TYR A 85 7.91 -0.89 -26.39
N LEU A 86 8.30 0.38 -26.26
CA LEU A 86 7.40 1.50 -26.00
C LEU A 86 6.93 2.19 -27.29
N PHE A 87 7.43 1.75 -28.45
CA PHE A 87 7.08 2.30 -29.77
C PHE A 87 6.57 1.17 -30.68
N PRO A 88 5.30 0.71 -30.50
CA PRO A 88 4.74 -0.36 -31.32
C PRO A 88 4.87 -0.04 -32.81
N ASN A 89 5.26 -1.05 -33.60
CA ASN A 89 5.58 -0.90 -35.02
C ASN A 89 4.38 -0.46 -35.88
N GLN A 90 3.16 -0.59 -35.36
CA GLN A 90 1.95 -0.10 -36.01
C GLN A 90 1.86 1.43 -36.10
N PHE A 91 2.63 2.16 -35.28
CA PHE A 91 2.66 3.62 -35.28
C PHE A 91 3.93 4.15 -35.95
N SER A 92 3.74 5.05 -36.90
CA SER A 92 4.76 5.80 -37.60
C SER A 92 5.48 6.81 -36.69
N ILE A 93 6.65 7.27 -37.10
CA ILE A 93 7.39 8.31 -36.36
C ILE A 93 6.64 9.64 -36.31
N ASP A 94 5.84 9.94 -37.33
CA ASP A 94 5.10 11.20 -37.41
C ASP A 94 3.91 11.20 -36.44
N GLU A 95 3.22 10.08 -36.24
CA GLU A 95 2.21 9.94 -35.17
C GLU A 95 2.82 10.18 -33.77
N TRP A 96 4.05 9.73 -33.52
CA TRP A 96 4.74 10.05 -32.27
C TRP A 96 5.09 11.52 -32.13
N LYS A 97 5.45 12.19 -33.23
CA LYS A 97 5.69 13.64 -33.25
C LYS A 97 4.39 14.42 -33.03
N GLU A 98 3.27 13.93 -33.53
CA GLU A 98 1.95 14.51 -33.26
C GLU A 98 1.61 14.42 -31.76
N ILE A 99 1.78 13.25 -31.14
CA ILE A 99 1.59 13.09 -29.68
C ILE A 99 2.52 14.02 -28.89
N TYR A 100 3.78 14.13 -29.33
CA TYR A 100 4.77 15.01 -28.70
C TYR A 100 4.38 16.49 -28.80
N ASN A 101 3.76 16.93 -29.89
CA ASN A 101 3.35 18.32 -30.09
C ASN A 101 1.93 18.64 -29.59
N ASP A 102 1.13 17.62 -29.29
CA ASP A 102 -0.24 17.78 -28.82
C ASP A 102 -0.29 18.56 -27.48
N SER A 103 -1.06 19.65 -27.46
CA SER A 103 -1.12 20.57 -26.34
C SER A 103 -1.83 19.96 -25.12
N LEU A 104 -2.81 19.07 -25.34
CA LEU A 104 -3.51 18.36 -24.27
C LEU A 104 -2.58 17.33 -23.63
N ARG A 105 -1.84 16.54 -24.44
CA ARG A 105 -0.84 15.58 -23.96
C ARG A 105 0.25 16.26 -23.14
N ARG A 106 0.76 17.41 -23.60
CA ARG A 106 1.72 18.22 -22.83
C ARG A 106 1.13 18.75 -21.54
N ASN A 107 -0.12 19.20 -21.55
CA ASN A 107 -0.80 19.66 -20.34
C ASN A 107 -0.90 18.54 -19.30
N ILE A 108 -1.37 17.35 -19.71
CA ILE A 108 -1.45 16.15 -18.87
C ILE A 108 -0.08 15.78 -18.32
N PHE A 109 0.95 15.74 -19.17
CA PHE A 109 2.33 15.49 -18.76
C PHE A 109 2.79 16.50 -17.69
N ASN A 110 2.56 17.79 -17.89
CA ASN A 110 2.97 18.81 -16.92
C ASN A 110 2.30 18.63 -15.56
N MET A 111 0.99 18.32 -15.54
CA MET A 111 0.25 18.05 -14.30
C MET A 111 0.75 16.78 -13.62
N SER A 112 1.00 15.71 -14.37
CA SER A 112 1.55 14.46 -13.85
C SER A 112 2.98 14.64 -13.32
N ASN A 113 3.85 15.32 -14.06
CA ASN A 113 5.21 15.61 -13.66
C ASN A 113 5.25 16.47 -12.38
N HIS A 114 4.30 17.40 -12.23
CA HIS A 114 4.13 18.17 -11.00
C HIS A 114 3.67 17.28 -9.82
N ALA A 115 2.68 16.40 -10.04
CA ALA A 115 2.23 15.44 -9.03
C ALA A 115 3.39 14.57 -8.51
N PHE A 116 4.29 14.16 -9.40
CA PHE A 116 5.43 13.28 -9.14
C PHE A 116 6.78 14.02 -9.06
N LYS A 117 6.79 15.28 -8.62
CA LYS A 117 8.03 16.08 -8.53
C LYS A 117 9.08 15.44 -7.61
N GLU A 118 8.66 14.97 -6.44
CA GLU A 118 9.50 14.30 -5.44
C GLU A 118 9.51 12.78 -5.65
N PHE A 119 9.93 12.31 -6.83
CA PHE A 119 9.76 10.89 -7.20
C PHE A 119 10.52 9.92 -6.27
N ASP A 120 11.61 10.38 -5.66
CA ASP A 120 12.45 9.55 -4.79
C ASP A 120 11.69 9.01 -3.56
N SER A 121 10.64 9.70 -3.07
CA SER A 121 9.82 9.17 -1.97
C SER A 121 9.10 7.89 -2.37
N TYR A 122 8.50 7.85 -3.56
CA TYR A 122 7.84 6.65 -4.10
C TYR A 122 8.85 5.53 -4.31
N LYS A 123 10.05 5.85 -4.80
CA LYS A 123 11.12 4.86 -4.97
C LYS A 123 11.52 4.22 -3.64
N ILE A 124 11.63 5.01 -2.57
CA ILE A 124 11.92 4.53 -1.21
C ILE A 124 10.77 3.64 -0.69
N GLU A 125 9.52 4.04 -0.88
CA GLU A 125 8.37 3.24 -0.43
C GLU A 125 8.27 1.90 -1.16
N ILE A 126 8.44 1.90 -2.49
CA ILE A 126 8.51 0.67 -3.29
C ILE A 126 9.66 -0.23 -2.78
N SER A 127 10.81 0.35 -2.46
CA SER A 127 11.96 -0.37 -1.90
C SER A 127 11.66 -1.05 -0.56
N LYS A 128 10.92 -0.37 0.32
CA LYS A 128 10.48 -0.96 1.59
C LYS A 128 9.55 -2.14 1.37
N THR A 129 8.59 -2.01 0.45
CA THR A 129 7.68 -3.11 0.11
C THR A 129 8.46 -4.32 -0.41
N ILE A 130 9.35 -4.13 -1.39
CA ILE A 130 10.12 -5.24 -1.97
C ILE A 130 11.02 -5.90 -0.91
N LYS A 131 11.69 -5.13 -0.03
CA LYS A 131 12.46 -5.69 1.09
C LYS A 131 11.59 -6.55 2.02
N LYS A 132 10.38 -6.09 2.36
CA LYS A 132 9.43 -6.86 3.18
C LYS A 132 8.95 -8.13 2.45
N ILE A 133 8.72 -8.07 1.13
CA ILE A 133 8.40 -9.25 0.31
C ILE A 133 9.55 -10.25 0.35
N GLU A 134 10.80 -9.82 0.12
CA GLU A 134 11.95 -10.72 0.14
C GLU A 134 12.15 -11.40 1.51
N ASN A 135 11.84 -10.70 2.60
CA ASN A 135 11.90 -11.29 3.94
C ASN A 135 10.87 -12.41 4.17
N GLU A 136 9.68 -12.29 3.57
CA GLU A 136 8.59 -13.27 3.73
C GLU A 136 8.69 -14.43 2.72
N PHE A 137 9.08 -14.15 1.48
CA PHE A 137 9.03 -15.09 0.36
C PHE A 137 10.39 -15.47 -0.24
N GLY A 138 11.47 -14.79 0.15
CA GLY A 138 12.79 -14.92 -0.46
C GLY A 138 12.98 -14.02 -1.69
N SER A 139 14.19 -14.03 -2.24
CA SER A 139 14.53 -13.22 -3.42
C SER A 139 13.71 -13.60 -4.65
N PHE A 140 13.30 -12.57 -5.40
CA PHE A 140 12.53 -12.70 -6.64
C PHE A 140 13.07 -11.73 -7.70
N ASN A 141 12.66 -11.92 -8.96
CA ASN A 141 13.07 -11.01 -10.02
C ASN A 141 12.32 -9.68 -9.88
N ILE A 142 13.03 -8.63 -9.54
CA ILE A 142 12.46 -7.28 -9.45
C ILE A 142 12.42 -6.70 -10.86
N PRO A 143 11.23 -6.45 -11.45
CA PRO A 143 11.17 -5.86 -12.78
C PRO A 143 11.63 -4.40 -12.76
N LYS A 144 12.17 -3.96 -13.88
CA LYS A 144 12.46 -2.54 -14.12
C LYS A 144 11.15 -1.75 -14.17
N ILE A 145 11.06 -0.69 -13.39
CA ILE A 145 9.88 0.17 -13.39
C ILE A 145 10.05 1.26 -14.44
N ILE A 146 9.09 1.40 -15.35
CA ILE A 146 9.10 2.42 -16.38
C ILE A 146 7.81 3.23 -16.26
N THR A 147 7.92 4.52 -15.97
CA THR A 147 6.74 5.38 -15.96
C THR A 147 6.45 5.96 -17.34
N VAL A 148 5.17 6.10 -17.68
CA VAL A 148 4.69 6.60 -18.97
C VAL A 148 3.50 7.54 -18.78
N ASN A 149 3.09 8.24 -19.84
CA ASN A 149 1.75 8.83 -19.93
C ASN A 149 1.00 8.19 -21.10
N ASN A 150 0.02 7.36 -20.80
CA ASN A 150 -0.77 6.64 -21.80
C ASN A 150 -1.97 7.46 -22.33
N GLY A 151 -2.28 8.60 -21.71
CA GLY A 151 -3.45 9.42 -22.04
C GLY A 151 -4.63 9.15 -21.13
N ILE A 152 -4.37 8.83 -19.86
CA ILE A 152 -5.40 8.58 -18.85
C ILE A 152 -6.24 7.34 -19.20
N ASP A 153 -5.63 6.34 -19.85
CA ASP A 153 -6.25 5.03 -20.02
C ASP A 153 -6.08 4.24 -18.72
N TYR A 154 -7.05 4.39 -17.83
CA TYR A 154 -7.03 3.76 -16.51
C TYR A 154 -7.18 2.23 -16.57
N ASN A 155 -7.66 1.65 -17.68
CA ASN A 155 -7.72 0.19 -17.83
C ASN A 155 -6.33 -0.42 -18.01
N TYR A 156 -5.38 0.38 -18.49
CA TYR A 156 -3.99 0.02 -18.72
C TYR A 156 -3.04 0.94 -17.95
N ASN A 157 -3.44 1.34 -16.74
CA ASN A 157 -2.63 2.16 -15.84
C ASN A 157 -1.36 1.43 -15.39
N ILE A 158 -1.37 0.10 -15.28
CA ILE A 158 -0.18 -0.72 -15.05
C ILE A 158 -0.16 -1.92 -15.99
N ILE A 159 0.97 -2.13 -16.66
CA ILE A 159 1.23 -3.32 -17.49
C ILE A 159 2.49 -4.00 -16.98
N LYS A 160 2.40 -5.30 -16.69
CA LYS A 160 3.51 -6.11 -16.20
C LYS A 160 3.95 -7.14 -17.23
N THR A 161 5.26 -7.36 -17.29
CA THR A 161 5.92 -8.49 -17.95
C THR A 161 6.95 -9.11 -16.99
N ASP A 162 7.63 -10.17 -17.39
CA ASP A 162 8.64 -10.85 -16.57
C ASP A 162 9.79 -9.92 -16.10
N SER A 163 10.10 -8.87 -16.86
CA SER A 163 11.24 -7.98 -16.61
C SER A 163 10.89 -6.49 -16.51
N LEU A 164 9.68 -6.09 -16.89
CA LEU A 164 9.24 -4.70 -16.92
C LEU A 164 7.91 -4.52 -16.19
N LEU A 165 7.80 -3.41 -15.45
CA LEU A 165 6.56 -2.89 -14.90
C LEU A 165 6.35 -1.48 -15.45
N ILE A 166 5.42 -1.34 -16.40
CA ILE A 166 5.08 -0.07 -17.03
C ILE A 166 3.93 0.57 -16.24
N VAL A 167 4.11 1.79 -15.73
CA VAL A 167 3.14 2.47 -14.86
C VAL A 167 2.78 3.85 -15.40
N SER A 168 1.51 4.11 -15.63
CA SER A 168 1.03 5.37 -16.20
C SER A 168 0.80 6.43 -15.13
N THR A 169 1.70 7.41 -15.01
CA THR A 169 1.65 8.43 -13.95
C THR A 169 0.54 9.46 -14.13
N ASP A 170 0.00 9.59 -15.33
CA ASP A 170 -1.20 10.38 -15.65
C ASP A 170 -2.50 9.70 -15.21
N CYS A 171 -2.44 8.51 -14.61
CA CYS A 171 -3.58 7.87 -13.93
C CYS A 171 -3.56 8.08 -12.40
N TYR A 172 -2.61 8.85 -11.86
CA TYR A 172 -2.40 9.00 -10.40
C TYR A 172 -2.28 10.47 -9.95
N MET A 173 -2.86 11.41 -10.69
CA MET A 173 -2.73 12.85 -10.42
C MET A 173 -3.60 13.39 -9.27
N GLY A 174 -4.63 12.65 -8.82
CA GLY A 174 -5.59 13.11 -7.82
C GLY A 174 -6.72 13.94 -8.41
N ASP A 175 -7.21 14.93 -7.67
CA ASP A 175 -8.23 15.86 -8.18
C ASP A 175 -7.72 16.57 -9.44
N ASN A 176 -8.35 16.29 -10.58
CA ASN A 176 -7.88 16.73 -11.89
C ASN A 176 -9.05 16.96 -12.85
N ILE A 177 -8.98 18.07 -13.60
CA ILE A 177 -9.96 18.45 -14.61
C ILE A 177 -10.20 17.36 -15.67
N HIS A 178 -9.15 16.62 -16.02
CA HIS A 178 -9.20 15.58 -17.05
C HIS A 178 -9.92 14.30 -16.57
N TYR A 179 -10.20 14.17 -15.28
CA TYR A 179 -10.90 13.01 -14.71
C TYR A 179 -12.41 13.20 -14.56
N LYS A 180 -12.95 14.39 -14.89
CA LYS A 180 -14.37 14.71 -14.63
C LYS A 180 -15.38 13.80 -15.35
N SER A 181 -15.00 13.25 -16.50
CA SER A 181 -15.84 12.30 -17.26
C SER A 181 -15.66 10.85 -16.82
N ILE A 182 -14.69 10.56 -15.93
CA ILE A 182 -14.40 9.23 -15.43
C ILE A 182 -15.35 8.95 -14.24
N PRO A 183 -16.03 7.79 -14.21
CA PRO A 183 -16.91 7.42 -13.10
C PRO A 183 -16.21 7.56 -11.74
N ASN A 184 -16.92 8.11 -10.75
CA ASN A 184 -16.36 8.45 -9.44
C ASN A 184 -15.69 7.26 -8.73
N TYR A 185 -16.28 6.05 -8.82
CA TYR A 185 -15.71 4.84 -8.21
C TYR A 185 -14.34 4.45 -8.80
N ILE A 186 -13.99 4.96 -9.98
CA ILE A 186 -12.68 4.81 -10.62
C ILE A 186 -11.79 6.00 -10.24
N SER A 187 -12.25 7.23 -10.50
CA SER A 187 -11.44 8.45 -10.35
C SER A 187 -11.04 8.74 -8.90
N MET A 188 -11.82 8.29 -7.90
CA MET A 188 -11.44 8.42 -6.49
C MET A 188 -10.11 7.71 -6.15
N LYS A 189 -9.73 6.68 -6.92
CA LYS A 189 -8.49 5.92 -6.77
C LYS A 189 -7.35 6.44 -7.65
N MET A 190 -7.63 7.37 -8.56
CA MET A 190 -6.66 7.90 -9.53
C MET A 190 -5.74 8.97 -8.92
N ASN A 191 -5.15 8.67 -7.76
CA ASN A 191 -4.36 9.60 -6.97
C ASN A 191 -3.07 8.93 -6.46
N LYS A 192 -2.10 9.74 -6.01
CA LYS A 192 -0.75 9.28 -5.67
C LYS A 192 -0.71 8.26 -4.54
N ASP A 193 -1.70 8.25 -3.65
CA ASP A 193 -1.78 7.31 -2.53
C ASP A 193 -1.99 5.88 -3.06
N TYR A 194 -2.57 5.73 -4.25
CA TYR A 194 -2.73 4.43 -4.92
C TYR A 194 -1.53 4.00 -5.75
N PHE A 195 -0.56 4.89 -6.03
CA PHE A 195 0.57 4.58 -6.92
C PHE A 195 1.44 3.44 -6.37
N VAL A 196 1.92 3.58 -5.13
CA VAL A 196 2.74 2.53 -4.49
C VAL A 196 1.88 1.34 -4.09
N LYS A 197 0.62 1.57 -3.72
CA LYS A 197 -0.34 0.51 -3.40
C LYS A 197 -0.53 -0.45 -4.57
N ASP A 198 -0.82 0.07 -5.76
CA ASP A 198 -1.08 -0.78 -6.93
C ASP A 198 0.17 -1.53 -7.38
N ILE A 199 1.34 -0.89 -7.34
CA ILE A 199 2.64 -1.56 -7.58
C ILE A 199 2.87 -2.68 -6.57
N SER A 200 2.61 -2.43 -5.28
CA SER A 200 2.78 -3.41 -4.21
C SER A 200 1.87 -4.62 -4.40
N GLN A 201 0.62 -4.40 -4.78
CA GLN A 201 -0.34 -5.47 -5.07
C GLN A 201 0.15 -6.34 -6.22
N ILE A 202 0.63 -5.74 -7.31
CA ILE A 202 1.14 -6.47 -8.49
C ILE A 202 2.36 -7.34 -8.17
N PHE A 203 3.23 -6.92 -7.24
CA PHE A 203 4.33 -7.77 -6.79
C PHE A 203 3.83 -8.95 -5.94
N LEU A 204 2.84 -8.72 -5.08
CA LEU A 204 2.30 -9.77 -4.21
C LEU A 204 1.49 -10.82 -4.97
N GLU A 205 0.84 -10.43 -6.07
CA GLU A 205 0.08 -11.35 -6.93
C GLU A 205 0.95 -12.45 -7.53
N ASP A 206 2.26 -12.24 -7.75
CA ASP A 206 3.17 -13.29 -8.27
C ASP A 206 3.30 -14.50 -7.33
N PHE A 207 3.08 -14.29 -6.04
CA PHE A 207 3.23 -15.32 -5.02
C PHE A 207 1.94 -16.12 -4.81
N ILE A 208 0.82 -15.72 -5.42
CA ILE A 208 -0.46 -16.41 -5.32
C ILE A 208 -0.87 -16.89 -6.70
N LYS A 209 -1.06 -18.21 -6.84
CA LYS A 209 -1.61 -18.76 -8.08
C LYS A 209 -3.10 -18.47 -8.15
N TYR A 210 -3.55 -17.92 -9.28
CA TYR A 210 -4.97 -17.81 -9.53
C TYR A 210 -5.62 -19.20 -9.52
N PRO A 211 -6.77 -19.39 -8.86
CA PRO A 211 -7.37 -20.71 -8.69
C PRO A 211 -7.84 -21.30 -10.02
N ASN A 212 -7.39 -22.52 -10.32
CA ASN A 212 -7.91 -23.35 -11.43
C ASN A 212 -9.38 -23.73 -11.23
N ASP A 213 -9.82 -23.73 -9.98
CA ASP A 213 -11.19 -23.98 -9.58
C ASP A 213 -12.09 -22.80 -9.95
N ARG A 214 -13.25 -23.12 -10.54
CA ARG A 214 -14.25 -22.15 -11.00
C ARG A 214 -15.24 -21.75 -9.90
N ARG A 215 -15.23 -22.42 -8.75
CA ARG A 215 -16.15 -22.11 -7.64
C ARG A 215 -15.90 -20.70 -7.12
N PHE A 216 -16.98 -19.97 -6.84
CA PHE A 216 -16.93 -18.60 -6.34
C PHE A 216 -16.12 -18.48 -5.05
N ILE A 217 -16.23 -19.45 -4.13
CA ILE A 217 -15.43 -19.48 -2.89
C ILE A 217 -13.93 -19.44 -3.14
N SER A 218 -13.46 -20.11 -4.18
CA SER A 218 -12.04 -20.11 -4.55
C SER A 218 -11.62 -18.74 -5.07
N LYS A 219 -12.49 -18.06 -5.84
CA LYS A 219 -12.23 -16.70 -6.32
C LYS A 219 -12.20 -15.68 -5.17
N ILE A 220 -13.15 -15.74 -4.23
CA ILE A 220 -13.16 -14.78 -3.12
C ILE A 220 -11.94 -14.97 -2.20
N ILE A 221 -11.53 -16.21 -1.93
CA ILE A 221 -10.36 -16.50 -1.08
C ILE A 221 -9.06 -16.09 -1.77
N TYR A 222 -8.94 -16.23 -3.09
CA TYR A 222 -7.81 -15.69 -3.84
C TYR A 222 -7.60 -14.19 -3.55
N TYR A 223 -8.66 -13.38 -3.68
CA TYR A 223 -8.58 -11.96 -3.33
C TYR A 223 -8.37 -11.72 -1.83
N GLY A 224 -8.94 -12.57 -0.98
CA GLY A 224 -8.72 -12.52 0.47
C GLY A 224 -7.25 -12.71 0.86
N LYS A 225 -6.52 -13.59 0.17
CA LYS A 225 -5.08 -13.79 0.35
C LYS A 225 -4.29 -12.55 -0.07
N ILE A 226 -4.62 -11.95 -1.21
CA ILE A 226 -3.99 -10.70 -1.67
C ILE A 226 -4.16 -9.61 -0.61
N ILE A 227 -5.38 -9.40 -0.12
CA ILE A 227 -5.68 -8.38 0.89
C ILE A 227 -4.91 -8.66 2.19
N SER A 228 -4.91 -9.91 2.67
CA SER A 228 -4.15 -10.30 3.88
C SER A 228 -2.64 -10.10 3.72
N MET A 229 -2.09 -10.40 2.53
CA MET A 229 -0.68 -10.15 2.21
C MET A 229 -0.36 -8.66 2.16
N MET A 230 -1.21 -7.86 1.52
CA MET A 230 -1.09 -6.40 1.50
C MET A 230 -1.13 -5.83 2.92
N GLU A 231 -2.08 -6.24 3.76
CA GLU A 231 -2.22 -5.79 5.16
C GLU A 231 -0.96 -6.15 5.98
N LYS A 232 -0.34 -7.30 5.72
CA LYS A 232 0.85 -7.74 6.46
C LYS A 232 2.14 -7.03 6.02
N ILE A 233 2.25 -6.71 4.72
CA ILE A 233 3.50 -6.23 4.10
C ILE A 233 3.50 -4.71 3.96
N THR A 234 2.36 -4.08 3.79
CA THR A 234 2.26 -2.64 3.60
C THR A 234 1.74 -1.95 4.85
N ASP A 235 1.83 -0.62 4.89
CA ASP A 235 1.28 0.19 5.97
C ASP A 235 -0.04 0.87 5.55
N PHE A 236 -0.67 0.38 4.45
CA PHE A 236 -1.95 0.89 3.95
C PHE A 236 -3.11 0.42 4.82
N ASP A 237 -4.13 1.26 4.96
CA ASP A 237 -5.37 0.86 5.62
C ASP A 237 -6.19 -0.11 4.75
N ILE A 238 -7.18 -0.76 5.36
CA ILE A 238 -7.92 -1.82 4.68
C ILE A 238 -8.79 -1.25 3.55
N GLU A 239 -9.29 -0.03 3.72
CA GLU A 239 -10.08 0.72 2.76
C GLU A 239 -9.28 1.00 1.49
N GLN A 240 -8.05 1.49 1.64
CA GLN A 240 -7.12 1.74 0.56
C GLN A 240 -6.67 0.44 -0.11
N ILE A 241 -6.39 -0.62 0.66
CA ILE A 241 -6.02 -1.94 0.10
C ILE A 241 -7.14 -2.48 -0.81
N ILE A 242 -8.40 -2.43 -0.34
CA ILE A 242 -9.56 -2.89 -1.11
C ILE A 242 -9.88 -1.91 -2.26
N GLY A 243 -9.60 -0.62 -2.08
CA GLY A 243 -9.91 0.45 -3.03
C GLY A 243 -11.33 0.98 -2.88
N ILE A 244 -11.76 1.22 -1.63
CA ILE A 244 -13.07 1.75 -1.28
C ILE A 244 -12.93 2.97 -0.36
N ASN A 245 -13.98 3.78 -0.29
CA ASN A 245 -14.04 4.87 0.67
C ASN A 245 -14.48 4.35 2.07
N LYS A 246 -14.41 5.23 3.06
CA LYS A 246 -14.75 4.92 4.45
C LYS A 246 -16.22 4.51 4.65
N GLU A 247 -17.14 5.11 3.91
CA GLU A 247 -18.58 4.78 3.98
C GLU A 247 -18.83 3.34 3.53
N ASN A 248 -18.23 2.95 2.41
CA ASN A 248 -18.26 1.58 1.90
C ASN A 248 -17.61 0.58 2.84
N ALA A 249 -16.53 0.98 3.54
CA ALA A 249 -15.90 0.14 4.54
C ALA A 249 -16.81 -0.09 5.75
N ASN A 250 -17.40 0.98 6.30
CA ASN A 250 -18.38 0.86 7.39
C ASN A 250 -19.55 -0.04 6.99
N TRP A 251 -20.08 0.15 5.77
CA TRP A 251 -21.15 -0.70 5.25
C TRP A 251 -20.75 -2.18 5.21
N LEU A 252 -19.53 -2.51 4.79
CA LEU A 252 -19.02 -3.89 4.80
C LEU A 252 -18.92 -4.48 6.21
N TYR A 253 -18.54 -3.67 7.20
CA TYR A 253 -18.49 -4.10 8.59
C TYR A 253 -19.90 -4.38 9.14
N GLU A 254 -20.85 -3.49 8.86
CA GLU A 254 -22.22 -3.57 9.38
C GLU A 254 -23.06 -4.68 8.71
N ASN A 255 -22.75 -5.05 7.46
CA ASN A 255 -23.57 -5.97 6.67
C ASN A 255 -22.91 -7.34 6.41
N GLU A 256 -21.82 -7.67 7.12
CA GLU A 256 -21.08 -8.90 6.87
C GLU A 256 -21.92 -10.17 7.03
N TYR A 257 -22.76 -10.22 8.08
CA TYR A 257 -23.67 -11.32 8.32
C TYR A 257 -24.65 -11.50 7.15
N GLU A 258 -25.28 -10.41 6.71
CA GLU A 258 -26.28 -10.37 5.65
C GLU A 258 -25.67 -10.78 4.30
N ILE A 259 -24.45 -10.31 3.99
CA ILE A 259 -23.73 -10.70 2.78
C ILE A 259 -23.46 -12.21 2.80
N TRP A 260 -22.92 -12.73 3.91
CA TRP A 260 -22.62 -14.14 4.05
C TRP A 260 -23.89 -15.00 3.97
N GLU A 261 -24.94 -14.59 4.67
CA GLU A 261 -26.23 -15.27 4.67
C GLU A 261 -26.83 -15.31 3.26
N TYR A 262 -26.77 -14.19 2.52
CA TYR A 262 -27.21 -14.14 1.13
C TYR A 262 -26.41 -15.11 0.25
N PHE A 263 -25.08 -15.17 0.38
CA PHE A 263 -24.25 -16.10 -0.39
C PHE A 263 -24.60 -17.57 -0.10
N VAL A 264 -24.86 -17.91 1.17
CA VAL A 264 -25.22 -19.27 1.57
C VAL A 264 -26.64 -19.63 1.12
N LYS A 265 -27.64 -18.79 1.42
CA LYS A 265 -29.05 -19.04 1.06
C LYS A 265 -29.25 -19.21 -0.44
N ASN A 266 -28.51 -18.47 -1.25
CA ASN A 266 -28.59 -18.54 -2.71
C ASN A 266 -27.61 -19.54 -3.34
N ASN A 267 -26.94 -20.37 -2.53
CA ASN A 267 -25.97 -21.38 -2.98
C ASN A 267 -24.83 -20.80 -3.84
N LEU A 268 -24.42 -19.55 -3.60
CA LEU A 268 -23.42 -18.85 -4.42
C LEU A 268 -22.00 -19.31 -4.12
N ILE A 269 -21.72 -19.73 -2.88
CA ILE A 269 -20.39 -20.15 -2.41
C ILE A 269 -19.76 -21.21 -3.33
N PHE A 270 -20.52 -22.22 -3.74
CA PHE A 270 -20.05 -23.31 -4.60
C PHE A 270 -20.48 -23.15 -6.06
N SER A 271 -21.14 -22.04 -6.41
CA SER A 271 -21.54 -21.75 -7.78
C SER A 271 -20.31 -21.53 -8.66
N THR A 272 -20.45 -21.90 -9.94
CA THR A 272 -19.46 -21.64 -11.00
C THR A 272 -19.95 -20.58 -11.99
N ASP A 273 -21.01 -19.84 -11.61
CA ASP A 273 -21.55 -18.74 -12.41
C ASP A 273 -20.54 -17.59 -12.51
N ILE A 274 -20.10 -17.34 -13.74
CA ILE A 274 -19.11 -16.31 -14.10
C ILE A 274 -19.66 -14.90 -13.80
N SER A 275 -20.99 -14.72 -13.75
CA SER A 275 -21.61 -13.44 -13.42
C SER A 275 -21.25 -12.95 -12.01
N LEU A 276 -20.92 -13.87 -11.08
CA LEU A 276 -20.63 -13.55 -9.69
C LEU A 276 -19.38 -12.68 -9.53
N GLU A 277 -18.39 -12.83 -10.42
CA GLU A 277 -17.20 -11.96 -10.43
C GLU A 277 -17.61 -10.51 -10.70
N LYS A 278 -18.42 -10.28 -11.74
CA LYS A 278 -18.94 -8.94 -12.06
C LYS A 278 -19.85 -8.36 -10.98
N ARG A 279 -20.58 -9.21 -10.25
CA ARG A 279 -21.54 -8.77 -9.23
C ARG A 279 -20.89 -8.44 -7.90
N PHE A 280 -19.80 -9.13 -7.53
CA PHE A 280 -19.29 -9.13 -6.16
C PHE A 280 -17.77 -9.01 -6.02
N LEU A 281 -16.98 -9.06 -7.10
CA LEU A 281 -15.50 -9.01 -7.05
C LEU A 281 -14.89 -7.88 -7.88
N ASN A 282 -15.44 -7.64 -9.07
CA ASN A 282 -14.92 -6.63 -9.97
C ASN A 282 -15.22 -5.23 -9.44
N ASP A 283 -14.41 -4.27 -9.89
CA ASP A 283 -14.63 -2.88 -9.62
C ASP A 283 -15.95 -2.40 -10.24
N ALA A 284 -16.74 -1.68 -9.44
CA ALA A 284 -18.10 -1.28 -9.76
C ALA A 284 -18.53 -0.15 -8.79
N PRO A 285 -19.60 0.60 -9.10
CA PRO A 285 -20.14 1.58 -8.14
C PRO A 285 -20.74 0.92 -6.89
N TYR A 286 -21.25 -0.31 -7.00
CA TYR A 286 -21.89 -1.08 -5.92
C TYR A 286 -21.99 -2.56 -6.29
N SER A 287 -22.28 -3.43 -5.32
CA SER A 287 -22.49 -4.86 -5.52
C SER A 287 -23.94 -5.20 -5.91
N LYS A 288 -24.14 -6.24 -6.73
CA LYS A 288 -25.47 -6.55 -7.29
C LYS A 288 -26.12 -7.77 -6.66
N PHE A 289 -27.02 -7.56 -5.70
CA PHE A 289 -27.82 -8.61 -5.06
C PHE A 289 -29.15 -8.86 -5.79
N GLY A 290 -29.53 -8.00 -6.73
CA GLY A 290 -30.82 -8.08 -7.42
C GLY A 290 -31.93 -7.45 -6.59
N LEU A 291 -31.58 -6.51 -5.69
CA LEU A 291 -32.51 -5.80 -4.83
C LEU A 291 -32.66 -4.35 -5.29
N SER A 292 -33.77 -3.70 -4.92
CA SER A 292 -34.01 -2.29 -5.22
C SER A 292 -33.00 -1.34 -4.56
N ILE A 293 -32.31 -1.82 -3.51
CA ILE A 293 -31.39 -1.06 -2.68
C ILE A 293 -29.91 -1.38 -2.99
N ASP A 294 -29.63 -2.12 -4.06
CA ASP A 294 -28.27 -2.52 -4.45
C ASP A 294 -27.31 -1.32 -4.53
N SER A 295 -27.81 -0.13 -4.90
CA SER A 295 -27.03 1.11 -5.00
C SER A 295 -26.44 1.60 -3.68
N GLU A 296 -26.95 1.15 -2.55
CA GLU A 296 -26.43 1.48 -1.21
C GLU A 296 -25.32 0.52 -0.77
N SER A 297 -25.13 -0.59 -1.49
CA SER A 297 -24.13 -1.59 -1.12
C SER A 297 -22.72 -1.16 -1.48
N SER A 298 -21.77 -1.55 -0.64
CA SER A 298 -20.35 -1.43 -0.96
C SER A 298 -20.02 -2.27 -2.19
N PRO A 299 -19.10 -1.82 -3.08
CA PRO A 299 -18.60 -2.67 -4.14
C PRO A 299 -17.68 -3.77 -3.58
N MET A 300 -17.40 -4.79 -4.39
CA MET A 300 -16.42 -5.84 -4.08
C MET A 300 -16.65 -6.61 -2.76
N VAL A 301 -17.91 -6.76 -2.32
CA VAL A 301 -18.28 -7.49 -1.09
C VAL A 301 -17.71 -8.91 -1.01
N GLY A 302 -17.51 -9.56 -2.16
CA GLY A 302 -16.88 -10.88 -2.22
C GLY A 302 -15.43 -10.84 -1.72
N LYS A 303 -14.66 -9.80 -2.07
CA LYS A 303 -13.28 -9.64 -1.61
C LYS A 303 -13.22 -9.48 -0.08
N TRP A 304 -14.18 -8.75 0.49
CA TRP A 304 -14.33 -8.57 1.93
C TRP A 304 -14.59 -9.89 2.66
N ILE A 305 -15.57 -10.67 2.20
CA ILE A 305 -15.86 -12.00 2.77
C ILE A 305 -14.65 -12.93 2.64
N GLY A 306 -14.02 -12.96 1.46
CA GLY A 306 -12.81 -13.74 1.22
C GLY A 306 -11.67 -13.39 2.17
N TYR A 307 -11.45 -12.08 2.39
CA TYR A 307 -10.48 -11.59 3.37
C TYR A 307 -10.79 -12.07 4.79
N ASN A 308 -12.04 -11.99 5.23
CA ASN A 308 -12.42 -12.44 6.58
C ASN A 308 -12.32 -13.96 6.77
N ILE A 309 -12.58 -14.76 5.73
CA ILE A 309 -12.32 -16.21 5.76
C ILE A 309 -10.82 -16.48 5.95
N VAL A 310 -9.96 -15.79 5.21
CA VAL A 310 -8.50 -15.90 5.33
C VAL A 310 -8.02 -15.49 6.71
N LYS A 311 -8.52 -14.37 7.26
CA LYS A 311 -8.20 -13.93 8.62
C LYS A 311 -8.66 -14.92 9.68
N SER A 312 -9.85 -15.50 9.53
CA SER A 312 -10.36 -16.54 10.43
C SER A 312 -9.42 -17.76 10.46
N TYR A 313 -8.96 -18.20 9.30
CA TYR A 313 -7.96 -19.27 9.20
C TYR A 313 -6.63 -18.90 9.86
N GLN A 314 -6.09 -17.70 9.58
CA GLN A 314 -4.82 -17.24 10.18
C GLN A 314 -4.88 -17.16 11.70
N ASN A 315 -5.98 -16.64 12.25
CA ASN A 315 -6.19 -16.52 13.70
C ASN A 315 -6.22 -17.90 14.40
N LYS A 316 -6.69 -18.94 13.70
CA LYS A 316 -6.79 -20.29 14.24
C LYS A 316 -5.46 -21.06 14.20
N TYR A 317 -4.66 -20.91 13.15
CA TYR A 317 -3.50 -21.79 12.90
C TYR A 317 -2.13 -21.09 12.93
N ASN A 318 -2.06 -19.78 13.15
CA ASN A 318 -0.81 -18.99 13.17
C ASN A 318 0.14 -19.32 11.99
N VAL A 319 -0.42 -19.31 10.78
CA VAL A 319 0.25 -19.76 9.55
C VAL A 319 1.16 -18.66 8.99
N LYS A 320 2.34 -19.06 8.47
CA LYS A 320 3.27 -18.14 7.81
C LYS A 320 2.71 -17.66 6.47
N LEU A 321 3.06 -16.45 6.06
CA LEU A 321 2.50 -15.82 4.86
C LEU A 321 2.77 -16.64 3.58
N LYS A 322 3.99 -17.18 3.46
CA LYS A 322 4.37 -18.07 2.35
C LYS A 322 3.50 -19.33 2.23
N ASP A 323 3.12 -19.92 3.36
CA ASP A 323 2.34 -21.16 3.38
C ASP A 323 0.86 -20.84 3.08
N LEU A 324 0.39 -19.67 3.52
CA LEU A 324 -0.94 -19.15 3.21
C LEU A 324 -1.11 -18.86 1.70
N ALA A 325 -0.10 -18.26 1.07
CA ALA A 325 -0.15 -17.88 -0.34
C ALA A 325 -0.39 -19.09 -1.25
N ILE A 326 0.29 -20.20 -0.99
CA ILE A 326 0.21 -21.44 -1.80
C ILE A 326 -0.89 -22.40 -1.37
N MET A 327 -1.58 -22.15 -0.26
CA MET A 327 -2.62 -23.04 0.25
C MET A 327 -3.80 -23.16 -0.73
N ASN A 328 -4.36 -24.35 -0.95
CA ASN A 328 -5.56 -24.46 -1.76
C ASN A 328 -6.74 -23.68 -1.12
N GLU A 329 -7.48 -22.94 -1.94
CA GLU A 329 -8.55 -22.04 -1.47
C GLU A 329 -9.70 -22.80 -0.82
N TYR A 330 -10.09 -23.94 -1.38
CA TYR A 330 -11.18 -24.76 -0.83
C TYR A 330 -10.78 -25.42 0.48
N ASP A 331 -9.54 -25.91 0.60
CA ASP A 331 -9.02 -26.44 1.87
C ASP A 331 -8.93 -25.37 2.95
N LEU A 332 -8.53 -24.15 2.57
CA LEU A 332 -8.50 -23.00 3.46
C LEU A 332 -9.91 -22.69 3.97
N TYR A 333 -10.90 -22.63 3.08
CA TYR A 333 -12.30 -22.44 3.45
C TYR A 333 -12.77 -23.46 4.49
N LEU A 334 -12.61 -24.76 4.20
CA LEU A 334 -13.07 -25.85 5.07
C LEU A 334 -12.44 -25.80 6.46
N LYS A 335 -11.17 -25.37 6.54
CA LYS A 335 -10.42 -25.32 7.81
C LYS A 335 -10.63 -24.02 8.58
N SER A 336 -11.10 -22.96 7.92
CA SER A 336 -11.23 -21.61 8.49
C SER A 336 -12.19 -21.55 9.68
N ASN A 337 -13.28 -22.33 9.67
CA ASN A 337 -14.42 -22.17 10.59
C ASN A 337 -14.95 -20.72 10.62
N TYR A 338 -14.94 -20.06 9.45
CA TYR A 338 -15.40 -18.69 9.34
C TYR A 338 -16.82 -18.51 9.88
N THR A 339 -16.97 -17.53 10.77
CA THR A 339 -18.26 -17.05 11.29
C THR A 339 -18.32 -15.55 11.06
N PRO A 340 -19.34 -15.05 10.32
CA PRO A 340 -19.44 -13.63 10.05
C PRO A 340 -19.71 -12.85 11.33
N ARG A 341 -19.24 -11.60 11.37
CA ARG A 341 -19.62 -10.62 12.40
C ARG A 341 -21.13 -10.35 12.32
N LYS A 342 -21.76 -10.23 13.49
CA LYS A 342 -23.19 -9.90 13.64
C LYS A 342 -23.38 -8.41 13.89
#